data_AF-A0A8T1WSD3-F1
#
_entry.id   AF-A0A8T1WSD3-F1
#
_cell.length_a   1.000
_cell.length_b   1.000
_cell.length_c   1.000
_cell.angle_alpha   90.00
_cell.angle_beta   90.00
_cell.angle_gamma   90.00
#
_symmetry.space_group_name_H-M   'P 1'
#
loop_
_entity.id
_entity.type
_entity.pdbx_description
1 polymer ?
#
loop_
_entity_poly.entity_id
_entity_poly.type
_entity_poly.pdbx_seq_one_letter_code
_entity_poly.pdbx_strand_id
1 'polypeptide(L)'
;MYSVWTRANAVFFTSLMALAIMCTLTAISTFLHEAQPVVRRLELNKLHSLRNYRDKADRATLSFDLDADLSSVFNWNVKQIFVYVLADFESASNSRNQVVIWDKIVQTKEAASELQFQDEGVKYFLADQHDELRGANVTLSLEWDIMPVCGRLFVHSSSAVSSFELPATYQGKAPKANGRF
;
A
#
# COMPACT_ATOMS: atom_id res chain seq x y z
N MET A 1 43.48 43.28 6.11
CA MET A 1 42.74 43.91 4.99
C MET A 1 41.52 43.05 4.70
N TYR A 2 40.32 43.50 5.06
CA TYR A 2 39.07 42.79 4.71
C TYR A 2 38.51 43.40 3.43
N SER A 3 38.74 42.75 2.29
CA SER A 3 38.12 43.18 1.03
C SER A 3 36.64 42.80 1.02
N VAL A 4 35.82 43.53 0.26
CA VAL A 4 34.39 43.21 0.07
C VAL A 4 34.22 41.74 -0.37
N TRP A 5 35.14 41.25 -1.20
CA TRP A 5 35.16 39.86 -1.65
C TRP A 5 35.35 38.85 -0.51
N THR A 6 36.27 39.11 0.43
CA THR A 6 36.46 38.22 1.59
C THR A 6 35.25 38.17 2.51
N ARG A 7 34.53 39.29 2.68
CA ARG A 7 33.30 39.36 3.48
C ARG A 7 32.15 38.62 2.80
N ALA A 8 31.98 38.79 1.49
CA ALA A 8 30.99 38.08 0.70
C ALA A 8 31.22 36.57 0.74
N ASN A 9 32.47 36.14 0.57
CA ASN A 9 32.85 34.74 0.65
C ASN A 9 32.54 34.13 2.03
N ALA A 10 32.85 34.85 3.11
CA ALA A 10 32.54 34.42 4.46
C ALA A 10 31.03 34.22 4.66
N VAL A 11 30.20 35.18 4.22
CA VAL A 11 28.72 35.08 4.33
C VAL A 11 28.17 33.93 3.49
N PHE A 12 28.72 33.69 2.30
CA PHE A 12 28.27 32.59 1.44
C PHE A 12 28.60 31.22 2.03
N PHE A 13 29.83 31.00 2.51
CA PHE A 13 30.19 29.71 3.09
C PHE A 13 29.54 29.48 4.47
N THR A 14 29.32 30.52 5.27
CA THR A 14 28.57 30.36 6.53
C THR A 14 27.11 30.03 6.29
N SER A 15 26.46 30.66 5.30
CA SER A 15 25.07 30.31 4.94
C SER A 15 24.99 28.90 4.34
N LEU A 16 25.92 28.52 3.48
CA LEU A 16 26.00 27.17 2.93
C LEU A 16 26.19 26.12 4.02
N MET A 17 27.06 26.37 5.00
CA MET A 17 27.27 25.47 6.14
C MET A 17 26.00 25.38 7.00
N ALA A 18 25.34 26.51 7.28
CA ALA A 18 24.08 26.51 8.04
C ALA A 18 22.99 25.69 7.32
N LEU A 19 22.85 25.85 6.00
CA LEU A 19 21.92 25.04 5.19
C LEU A 19 22.29 23.56 5.19
N ALA A 20 23.59 23.24 5.07
CA ALA A 20 24.06 21.85 5.13
C ALA A 20 23.73 21.20 6.49
N ILE A 21 23.96 21.91 7.60
CA ILE A 21 23.60 21.43 8.94
C ILE A 21 22.09 21.22 9.03
N MET A 22 21.28 22.17 8.59
CA MET A 22 19.82 22.02 8.59
C MET A 22 19.38 20.80 7.77
N CYS A 23 19.93 20.59 6.57
CA CYS A 23 19.63 19.41 5.75
C CYS A 23 20.05 18.10 6.43
N THR A 24 21.19 18.07 7.14
CA THR A 24 21.60 16.87 7.88
C THR A 24 20.66 16.59 9.05
N LEU A 25 20.24 17.61 9.79
CA LEU A 25 19.31 17.47 10.91
C LEU A 25 17.94 17.01 10.45
N THR A 26 17.42 17.55 9.35
CA THR A 26 16.14 17.10 8.78
C THR A 26 16.26 15.66 8.32
N ALA A 27 17.31 15.29 7.57
CA ALA A 27 17.54 13.90 7.15
C ALA A 27 17.59 12.92 8.33
N ILE A 28 18.35 13.25 9.39
CA ILE A 28 18.41 12.45 10.63
C ILE A 28 17.02 12.34 11.26
N SER A 29 16.26 13.44 11.33
CA SER A 29 14.90 13.43 11.87
C SER A 29 13.97 12.49 11.10
N THR A 30 14.12 12.31 9.79
CA THR A 30 13.33 11.31 9.03
C THR A 30 13.70 9.89 9.42
N PHE A 31 14.98 9.59 9.64
CA PHE A 31 15.42 8.24 10.04
C PHE A 31 15.07 7.89 11.48
N LEU A 32 14.98 8.88 12.36
CA LEU A 32 14.56 8.71 13.76
C LEU A 32 13.04 8.67 13.93
N HIS A 33 12.26 8.93 12.87
CA HIS A 33 10.80 8.92 12.94
C HIS A 33 10.28 7.48 12.96
N GLU A 34 9.82 7.02 14.12
CA GLU A 34 9.12 5.75 14.25
C GLU A 34 7.61 5.96 14.09
N ALA A 35 7.05 5.44 13.00
CA ALA A 35 5.61 5.47 12.77
C ALA A 35 4.91 4.36 13.57
N GLN A 36 3.74 4.67 14.12
CA GLN A 36 2.86 3.72 14.81
C GLN A 36 1.50 3.66 14.10
N PRO A 37 1.42 3.02 12.92
CA PRO A 37 0.17 2.89 12.18
C PRO A 37 -0.76 1.91 12.91
N VAL A 38 -2.07 2.20 12.88
CA VAL A 38 -3.08 1.39 13.56
C VAL A 38 -4.02 0.81 12.51
N VAL A 39 -4.00 -0.50 12.33
CA VAL A 39 -4.99 -1.21 11.51
C VAL A 39 -6.01 -1.83 12.45
N ARG A 40 -7.23 -1.31 12.44
CA ARG A 40 -8.31 -1.73 13.34
C ARG A 40 -9.07 -2.91 12.77
N ARG A 41 -9.32 -2.89 11.45
CA ARG A 41 -10.09 -3.91 10.77
C ARG A 41 -9.58 -4.11 9.34
N LEU A 42 -9.32 -5.35 8.99
CA LEU A 42 -9.11 -5.79 7.61
C LEU A 42 -9.76 -7.16 7.51
N GLU A 43 -10.94 -7.23 6.92
CA GLU A 43 -11.71 -8.47 6.86
C GLU A 43 -12.34 -8.64 5.47
N LEU A 44 -12.35 -9.87 4.98
CA LEU A 44 -13.16 -10.21 3.82
C LEU A 44 -14.64 -10.06 4.18
N ASN A 45 -15.40 -9.34 3.35
CA ASN A 45 -16.84 -9.19 3.52
C ASN A 45 -17.59 -10.26 2.71
N LYS A 46 -17.49 -10.24 1.38
CA LYS A 46 -18.21 -11.18 0.50
C LYS A 46 -17.38 -11.62 -0.68
N LEU A 47 -17.57 -12.87 -1.08
CA LEU A 47 -17.15 -13.35 -2.40
C LEU A 47 -18.30 -13.12 -3.39
N HIS A 48 -18.06 -12.30 -4.41
CA HIS A 48 -19.06 -12.02 -5.45
C HIS A 48 -19.06 -13.06 -6.57
N SER A 49 -17.87 -13.47 -7.02
CA SER A 49 -17.74 -14.51 -8.03
C SER A 49 -16.40 -15.21 -7.98
N LEU A 50 -16.39 -16.53 -8.16
CA LEU A 50 -15.23 -17.34 -8.48
C LEU A 50 -15.56 -18.14 -9.75
N ARG A 51 -14.77 -17.97 -10.80
CA ARG A 51 -15.01 -18.60 -12.11
C ARG A 51 -13.73 -18.75 -12.92
N ASN A 52 -13.70 -19.74 -13.79
CA ASN A 52 -12.71 -19.81 -14.85
C ASN A 52 -13.02 -18.77 -15.93
N TYR A 53 -12.06 -17.91 -16.25
CA TYR A 53 -12.18 -16.91 -17.29
C TYR A 53 -11.58 -17.42 -18.61
N ARG A 54 -12.45 -17.72 -19.57
CA ARG A 54 -12.08 -18.13 -20.95
C ARG A 54 -11.14 -19.35 -20.99
N ASP A 55 -11.29 -20.28 -20.05
CA ASP A 55 -10.49 -21.51 -19.92
C ASP A 55 -8.98 -21.24 -19.86
N LYS A 56 -8.59 -20.15 -19.19
CA LYS A 56 -7.19 -19.71 -19.09
C LYS A 56 -6.75 -19.35 -17.68
N ALA A 57 -7.66 -18.90 -16.83
CA ALA A 57 -7.33 -18.42 -15.50
C ALA A 57 -8.58 -18.32 -14.63
N ASP A 58 -8.51 -18.85 -13.42
CA ASP A 58 -9.51 -18.60 -12.40
C ASP A 58 -9.47 -17.12 -11.98
N ARG A 59 -10.65 -16.55 -11.78
CA ARG A 59 -10.83 -15.18 -11.31
C ARG A 59 -11.81 -15.15 -10.16
N ALA A 60 -11.34 -14.63 -9.04
CA ALA A 60 -12.16 -14.27 -7.89
C ALA A 60 -12.41 -12.75 -7.86
N THR A 61 -13.64 -12.39 -7.56
CA THR A 61 -14.07 -11.02 -7.26
C THR A 61 -14.68 -11.04 -5.88
N LEU A 62 -14.17 -10.19 -5.01
CA LEU A 62 -14.54 -10.11 -3.60
C LEU A 62 -14.71 -8.66 -3.18
N SER A 63 -15.29 -8.48 -2.00
CA SER A 63 -15.31 -7.23 -1.27
C SER A 63 -14.71 -7.39 0.11
N PHE A 64 -14.17 -6.31 0.65
CA PHE A 64 -13.55 -6.29 1.96
C PHE A 64 -13.93 -5.02 2.74
N ASP A 65 -13.79 -5.11 4.06
CA ASP A 65 -13.90 -3.99 4.97
C ASP A 65 -12.48 -3.61 5.43
N LEU A 66 -12.17 -2.31 5.41
CA LEU A 66 -10.89 -1.76 5.85
C LEU A 66 -11.13 -0.57 6.79
N ASP A 67 -10.55 -0.62 7.98
CA ASP A 67 -10.44 0.50 8.91
C ASP A 67 -9.00 0.60 9.39
N ALA A 68 -8.29 1.63 8.90
CA ALA A 68 -6.91 1.88 9.25
C ALA A 68 -6.63 3.38 9.44
N ASP A 69 -5.68 3.67 10.33
CA ASP A 69 -5.11 4.99 10.56
C ASP A 69 -3.60 4.92 10.29
N LEU A 70 -3.19 5.50 9.17
CA LEU A 70 -1.80 5.61 8.74
C LEU A 70 -1.26 7.03 8.91
N SER A 71 -1.96 7.91 9.64
CA SER A 71 -1.57 9.31 9.82
C SER A 71 -0.21 9.49 10.50
N SER A 72 0.19 8.53 11.34
CA SER A 72 1.49 8.50 12.02
C SER A 72 2.67 8.23 11.08
N VAL A 73 2.41 7.70 9.88
CA VAL A 73 3.42 7.48 8.83
C VAL A 73 3.86 8.80 8.21
N PHE A 74 2.98 9.80 8.17
CA PHE A 74 3.29 11.11 7.60
C PHE A 74 4.25 11.90 8.50
N ASN A 75 5.37 12.31 7.90
CA ASN A 75 6.31 13.27 8.46
C ASN A 75 6.63 14.35 7.40
N TRP A 76 7.53 15.28 7.73
CA TRP A 76 7.87 16.43 6.86
C TRP A 76 8.41 16.02 5.48
N ASN A 77 9.00 14.83 5.33
CA ASN A 77 9.58 14.35 4.08
C ASN A 77 8.64 13.42 3.30
N VAL A 78 7.46 13.06 3.82
CA VAL A 78 6.52 12.18 3.11
C VAL A 78 5.70 13.00 2.12
N LYS A 79 5.82 12.67 0.83
CA LYS A 79 5.02 13.31 -0.23
C LYS A 79 3.65 12.66 -0.35
N GLN A 80 3.63 11.32 -0.37
CA GLN A 80 2.43 10.50 -0.48
C GLN A 80 2.75 9.08 -0.01
N ILE A 81 1.71 8.33 0.34
CA ILE A 81 1.80 6.89 0.58
C ILE A 81 0.93 6.16 -0.43
N PHE A 82 1.42 5.02 -0.92
CA PHE A 82 0.67 4.12 -1.77
C PHE A 82 0.22 2.94 -0.94
N VAL A 83 -1.06 2.92 -0.57
CA VAL A 83 -1.65 1.87 0.27
C VAL A 83 -2.28 0.83 -0.64
N TYR A 84 -2.05 -0.44 -0.38
CA TYR A 84 -2.62 -1.52 -1.17
C TYR A 84 -2.95 -2.73 -0.31
N VAL A 85 -3.99 -3.46 -0.72
CA VAL A 85 -4.35 -4.74 -0.11
C VAL A 85 -3.79 -5.86 -0.97
N LEU A 86 -2.97 -6.69 -0.34
CA LEU A 86 -2.32 -7.84 -0.95
C LEU A 86 -3.10 -9.10 -0.58
N ALA A 87 -3.38 -9.94 -1.57
CA ALA A 87 -3.87 -11.29 -1.39
C ALA A 87 -2.73 -12.28 -1.62
N ASP A 88 -2.34 -13.01 -0.59
CA ASP A 88 -1.32 -14.06 -0.64
C ASP A 88 -1.98 -15.44 -0.49
N PHE A 89 -1.65 -16.36 -1.37
CA PHE A 89 -2.16 -17.73 -1.35
C PHE A 89 -1.13 -18.72 -1.90
N GLU A 90 -1.16 -19.93 -1.38
CA GLU A 90 -0.33 -21.03 -1.85
C GLU A 90 -1.14 -21.95 -2.77
N SER A 91 -0.48 -22.51 -3.78
CA SER A 91 -1.09 -23.44 -4.71
C SER A 91 -0.14 -24.62 -4.97
N ALA A 92 -0.64 -25.71 -5.57
CA ALA A 92 0.20 -26.87 -5.85
C ALA A 92 1.30 -26.54 -6.87
N SER A 93 0.98 -25.63 -7.80
CA SER A 93 1.90 -25.20 -8.85
C SER A 93 2.85 -24.08 -8.42
N ASN A 94 2.48 -23.26 -7.43
CA ASN A 94 3.29 -22.13 -6.94
C ASN A 94 3.30 -22.06 -5.42
N SER A 95 4.50 -22.04 -4.83
CA SER A 95 4.67 -21.97 -3.37
C SER A 95 4.27 -20.63 -2.75
N ARG A 96 4.13 -19.57 -3.54
CA ARG A 96 3.69 -18.24 -3.08
C ARG A 96 3.13 -17.42 -4.24
N ASN A 97 1.84 -17.12 -4.22
CA ASN A 97 1.19 -16.24 -5.18
C ASN A 97 0.72 -14.97 -4.47
N GLN A 98 1.25 -13.82 -4.89
CA GLN A 98 0.90 -12.52 -4.31
C GLN A 98 0.24 -11.63 -5.35
N VAL A 99 -0.99 -11.18 -5.08
CA VAL A 99 -1.77 -10.37 -6.01
C VAL A 99 -2.29 -9.13 -5.29
N VAL A 100 -2.01 -7.95 -5.85
CA VAL A 100 -2.60 -6.70 -5.36
C VAL A 100 -4.03 -6.59 -5.88
N ILE A 101 -5.00 -6.58 -4.98
CA ILE A 101 -6.44 -6.58 -5.34
C ILE A 101 -7.07 -5.18 -5.27
N TRP A 102 -6.48 -4.28 -4.48
CA TRP A 102 -6.93 -2.90 -4.32
C TRP A 102 -5.76 -2.01 -3.96
N ASP A 103 -5.80 -0.77 -4.41
CA ASP A 103 -4.80 0.25 -4.14
C ASP A 103 -5.44 1.63 -3.95
N LYS A 104 -4.79 2.52 -3.18
CA LYS A 104 -5.15 3.93 -3.07
C LYS A 104 -3.90 4.76 -2.77
N ILE A 105 -3.73 5.83 -3.53
CA ILE A 105 -2.73 6.86 -3.24
C ILE A 105 -3.34 7.82 -2.22
N VAL A 106 -2.64 8.01 -1.10
CA VAL A 106 -3.02 8.95 -0.04
C VAL A 106 -1.95 10.04 0.04
N GLN A 107 -2.35 11.30 -0.10
CA GLN A 107 -1.41 12.43 -0.21
C GLN A 107 -1.39 13.33 1.02
N THR A 108 -2.39 13.24 1.89
CA THR A 108 -2.52 14.10 3.07
C THR A 108 -2.65 13.26 4.34
N LYS A 109 -2.22 13.84 5.46
CA LYS A 109 -2.27 13.18 6.77
C LYS A 109 -3.71 12.93 7.21
N GLU A 110 -4.61 13.86 6.91
CA GLU A 110 -6.04 13.78 7.25
C GLU A 110 -6.71 12.64 6.48
N ALA A 111 -6.38 12.49 5.19
CA ALA A 111 -6.88 11.37 4.39
C ALA A 111 -6.30 10.02 4.85
N ALA A 112 -5.11 10.03 5.48
CA ALA A 112 -4.48 8.84 6.04
C ALA A 112 -5.07 8.41 7.39
N SER A 113 -5.65 9.33 8.15
CA SER A 113 -6.40 8.99 9.37
C SER A 113 -7.80 8.43 9.08
N GLU A 114 -8.34 8.66 7.89
CA GLU A 114 -9.70 8.29 7.51
C GLU A 114 -9.73 7.21 6.40
N LEU A 115 -8.96 6.13 6.57
CA LEU A 115 -9.03 4.97 5.66
C LEU A 115 -10.10 3.99 6.13
N GLN A 116 -11.35 4.41 5.96
CA GLN A 116 -12.54 3.63 6.30
C GLN A 116 -13.33 3.27 5.04
N PHE A 117 -13.35 1.99 4.71
CA PHE A 117 -14.07 1.43 3.59
C PHE A 117 -14.89 0.23 4.03
N GLN A 118 -16.14 0.17 3.58
CA GLN A 118 -17.08 -0.90 3.90
C GLN A 118 -17.64 -1.47 2.60
N ASP A 119 -17.62 -2.79 2.48
CA ASP A 119 -18.04 -3.55 1.28
C ASP A 119 -17.35 -3.01 0.00
N GLU A 120 -16.07 -2.64 0.11
CA GLU A 120 -15.29 -2.10 -1.01
C GLU A 120 -14.91 -3.23 -1.96
N GLY A 121 -15.27 -3.07 -3.23
CA GLY A 121 -14.95 -4.05 -4.27
C GLY A 121 -13.48 -4.01 -4.68
N VAL A 122 -12.94 -5.17 -5.06
CA VAL A 122 -11.60 -5.24 -5.63
C VAL A 122 -11.50 -4.48 -6.96
N LYS A 123 -10.40 -3.75 -7.15
CA LYS A 123 -10.06 -3.07 -8.41
C LYS A 123 -9.46 -4.04 -9.41
N TYR A 124 -8.61 -4.92 -8.92
CA TYR A 124 -7.97 -5.97 -9.71
C TYR A 124 -8.49 -7.32 -9.25
N PHE A 125 -8.91 -8.14 -10.20
CA PHE A 125 -9.39 -9.48 -9.89
C PHE A 125 -8.25 -10.34 -9.37
N LEU A 126 -8.52 -11.10 -8.31
CA LEU A 126 -7.61 -12.15 -7.86
C LEU A 126 -7.61 -13.24 -8.94
N ALA A 127 -6.52 -13.35 -9.67
CA ALA A 127 -6.40 -14.27 -10.79
C ALA A 127 -5.26 -15.26 -10.57
N ASP A 128 -5.51 -16.52 -10.88
CA ASP A 128 -4.49 -17.57 -10.89
C ASP A 128 -4.36 -18.17 -12.28
N GLN A 129 -3.13 -18.52 -12.63
CA GLN A 129 -2.78 -19.02 -13.96
C GLN A 129 -3.02 -20.54 -14.13
N HIS A 130 -3.21 -21.29 -13.04
CA HIS A 130 -3.35 -22.75 -13.05
C HIS A 130 -4.74 -23.25 -12.63
N ASP A 131 -5.72 -22.35 -12.47
CA ASP A 131 -7.09 -22.67 -12.02
C ASP A 131 -7.14 -23.36 -10.64
N GLU A 132 -6.21 -22.97 -9.77
CA GLU A 132 -6.00 -23.51 -8.41
C GLU A 132 -6.57 -22.59 -7.31
N LEU A 133 -7.44 -21.63 -7.64
CA LEU A 133 -8.08 -20.75 -6.65
C LEU A 133 -9.22 -21.44 -5.87
N ARG A 134 -9.77 -22.54 -6.38
CA ARG A 134 -10.85 -23.29 -5.72
C ARG A 134 -10.33 -24.01 -4.48
N GLY A 135 -10.91 -23.74 -3.31
CA GLY A 135 -10.43 -24.32 -2.05
C GLY A 135 -9.10 -23.73 -1.56
N ALA A 136 -8.58 -22.68 -2.21
CA ALA A 136 -7.35 -22.03 -1.78
C ALA A 136 -7.59 -21.20 -0.53
N ASN A 137 -6.66 -21.27 0.43
CA ASN A 137 -6.64 -20.38 1.58
C ASN A 137 -5.94 -19.08 1.17
N VAL A 138 -6.70 -18.00 1.13
CA VAL A 138 -6.24 -16.66 0.74
C VAL A 138 -6.10 -15.81 1.99
N THR A 139 -4.93 -15.20 2.14
CA THR A 139 -4.62 -14.28 3.23
C THR A 139 -4.57 -12.85 2.71
N LEU A 140 -5.32 -11.95 3.34
CA LEU A 140 -5.29 -10.52 3.03
C LEU A 140 -4.39 -9.80 4.03
N SER A 141 -3.47 -9.00 3.52
CA SER A 141 -2.63 -8.09 4.30
C SER A 141 -2.69 -6.68 3.72
N LEU A 142 -2.65 -5.68 4.60
CA LEU A 142 -2.54 -4.28 4.20
C LEU A 142 -1.07 -3.89 4.15
N GLU A 143 -0.63 -3.35 3.02
CA GLU A 143 0.73 -2.84 2.87
C GLU A 143 0.70 -1.40 2.38
N TRP A 144 1.78 -0.67 2.66
CA TRP A 144 1.94 0.68 2.13
C TRP A 144 3.39 0.97 1.78
N ASP A 145 3.58 1.62 0.64
CA ASP A 145 4.86 2.18 0.21
C ASP A 145 4.90 3.69 0.50
N ILE A 146 5.94 4.12 1.22
CA ILE A 146 6.17 5.51 1.59
C ILE A 146 7.01 6.16 0.51
N MET A 147 6.43 7.16 -0.18
CA MET A 147 7.13 7.95 -1.19
C MET A 147 7.61 9.26 -0.59
N PRO A 148 8.92 9.42 -0.31
CA PRO A 148 9.43 10.67 0.20
C PRO A 148 9.53 11.73 -0.90
N VAL A 149 9.60 13.00 -0.50
CA VAL A 149 9.94 14.11 -1.39
C VAL A 149 11.36 13.91 -1.94
N CYS A 150 12.28 13.46 -1.08
CA CYS A 150 13.64 13.09 -1.46
C CYS A 150 14.11 11.87 -0.65
N GLY A 151 14.73 10.90 -1.32
CA GLY A 151 15.33 9.72 -0.68
C GLY A 151 14.79 8.40 -1.23
N ARG A 152 14.87 7.36 -0.40
CA ARG A 152 14.52 5.97 -0.75
C ARG A 152 13.05 5.66 -0.42
N LEU A 153 12.45 4.78 -1.22
CA LEU A 153 11.13 4.20 -0.96
C LEU A 153 11.19 3.16 0.18
N PHE A 154 10.19 3.18 1.05
CA PHE A 154 10.07 2.26 2.18
C PHE A 154 8.74 1.54 2.12
N VAL A 155 8.79 0.20 2.04
CA VAL A 155 7.60 -0.64 2.07
C VAL A 155 7.43 -1.19 3.47
N HIS A 156 6.22 -1.07 4.00
CA HIS A 156 5.82 -1.64 5.28
C HIS A 156 4.54 -2.45 5.13
N SER A 157 4.41 -3.48 5.95
CA SER A 157 3.28 -4.39 5.95
C SER A 157 2.63 -4.38 7.34
N SER A 158 1.30 -4.45 7.38
CA SER A 158 0.56 -4.53 8.63
C SER A 158 0.68 -5.90 9.27
N SER A 159 0.74 -5.96 10.60
CA SER A 159 0.63 -7.23 11.33
C SER A 159 -0.78 -7.83 11.32
N ALA A 160 -1.80 -7.04 10.97
CA ALA A 160 -3.17 -7.51 10.85
C ALA A 160 -3.35 -8.27 9.53
N VAL A 161 -3.73 -9.54 9.62
CA VAL A 161 -3.96 -10.42 8.47
C VAL A 161 -5.31 -11.09 8.62
N SER A 162 -6.05 -11.21 7.52
CA SER A 162 -7.32 -11.93 7.46
C SER A 162 -7.22 -13.09 6.47
N SER A 163 -7.28 -14.32 6.96
CA SER A 163 -7.33 -15.53 6.13
C SER A 163 -8.76 -15.97 5.85
N PHE A 164 -9.03 -16.41 4.63
CA PHE A 164 -10.31 -17.01 4.26
C PHE A 164 -10.12 -18.10 3.21
N GLU A 165 -10.96 -19.12 3.26
CA GLU A 165 -10.95 -20.19 2.28
C GLU A 165 -11.91 -19.87 1.13
N LEU A 166 -11.41 -19.93 -0.10
CA LEU A 166 -12.24 -19.83 -1.28
C LEU A 166 -13.05 -21.12 -1.47
N PRO A 167 -14.26 -21.04 -2.03
CA PRO A 167 -15.10 -22.22 -2.21
C PRO A 167 -14.50 -23.20 -3.21
N ALA A 168 -14.74 -24.50 -2.97
CA ALA A 168 -14.31 -25.57 -3.86
C ALA A 168 -15.04 -25.59 -5.21
N THR A 169 -16.21 -24.95 -5.30
CA THR A 169 -17.02 -24.87 -6.51
C THR A 169 -17.06 -23.45 -7.06
N TYR A 170 -17.18 -23.34 -8.39
CA TYR A 170 -17.39 -22.05 -9.06
C TYR A 170 -18.78 -21.51 -8.73
N GLN A 171 -18.84 -20.22 -8.39
CA GLN A 171 -20.09 -19.56 -8.05
C GLN A 171 -20.06 -18.08 -8.42
N GLY A 172 -21.24 -17.49 -8.58
CA GLY A 172 -21.41 -16.07 -8.91
C GLY A 172 -21.77 -15.80 -10.37
N LYS A 173 -22.36 -14.63 -10.62
CA LYS A 173 -22.71 -14.16 -11.98
C LYS A 173 -21.58 -13.31 -12.53
N ALA A 174 -21.41 -13.32 -13.85
CA ALA A 174 -20.51 -12.38 -14.50
C ALA A 174 -20.91 -10.93 -14.11
N PRO A 175 -19.96 -10.07 -13.71
CA PRO A 175 -20.24 -8.66 -13.53
C PRO A 175 -20.80 -8.13 -14.87
N LYS A 176 -21.96 -7.49 -14.82
CA LYS A 176 -22.50 -6.78 -15.99
C LYS A 176 -21.44 -5.76 -16.38
N ALA A 177 -20.98 -5.81 -17.63
CA ALA A 177 -19.99 -4.91 -18.19
C ALA A 177 -20.56 -3.48 -18.28
N ASN A 178 -20.66 -2.79 -17.15
CA ASN A 178 -21.02 -1.39 -17.04
C ASN A 178 -19.90 -0.67 -16.31
N GLY A 179 -18.75 -0.52 -16.96
CA GLY A 179 -17.62 0.22 -16.44
C GLY A 179 -16.55 0.35 -17.51
N ARG A 180 -16.34 1.57 -18.00
CA ARG A 180 -15.28 1.89 -18.97
C ARG A 180 -13.93 1.65 -18.28
N PHE A 181 -13.06 0.91 -18.97
CA PHE A 181 -11.62 0.96 -18.76
C PHE A 181 -11.09 2.37 -19.01
#